data_AF-A0A9P6ACQ5-F1
#
_entry.id   AF-A0A9P6ACQ5-F1
#
_cell.length_a   1.000
_cell.length_b   1.000
_cell.length_c   1.000
_cell.angle_alpha   90.00
_cell.angle_beta   90.00
_cell.angle_gamma   90.00
#
_symmetry.space_group_name_H-M   'P 1'
#
loop_
_entity.id
_entity.type
_entity.pdbx_description
1 polymer ?
#
loop_
_entity_poly.entity_id
_entity_poly.type
_entity_poly.pdbx_seq_one_letter_code
_entity_poly.pdbx_strand_id
1 'polypeptide(L)'
;MDGHERPDVVEYCDKIFLPAMENYEWCMAQYNGENLDQKEPNLQPGEKRIIAQFHDESCFHANEFKKSAWLETGATVLQNKSRGWLIHVSDFINEEDGQLIHQNIQGDIIIIIYPGAAGDPWWDTKQLLGQI
;
A
#
# COMPACT_ATOMS: atom_id res chain seq x y z
N MET A 1 -3.23 16.68 6.75
CA MET A 1 -1.79 16.39 6.70
C MET A 1 -1.66 14.91 6.92
N ASP A 2 -1.07 14.23 5.96
CA ASP A 2 -0.69 12.83 6.10
C ASP A 2 0.40 12.76 7.18
N GLY A 3 0.28 11.82 8.13
CA GLY A 3 0.98 11.86 9.42
C GLY A 3 2.50 11.72 9.34
N HIS A 4 3.05 11.52 8.14
CA HIS A 4 4.46 11.31 7.84
C HIS A 4 5.39 12.40 8.37
N GLU A 5 4.95 13.67 8.42
CA GLU A 5 5.77 14.79 8.90
C GLU A 5 5.76 14.95 10.42
N ARG A 6 5.03 14.10 11.16
CA ARG A 6 4.98 14.21 12.62
C ARG A 6 6.35 13.89 13.23
N PRO A 7 6.82 14.63 14.25
CA PRO A 7 8.14 14.42 14.84
C PRO A 7 8.39 12.99 15.35
N ASP A 8 7.38 12.34 15.92
CA ASP A 8 7.48 10.97 16.42
C ASP A 8 7.64 9.94 15.28
N VAL A 9 6.96 10.17 14.15
CA VAL A 9 7.06 9.32 12.96
C VAL A 9 8.44 9.46 12.31
N VAL A 10 8.92 10.70 12.14
CA VAL A 10 10.25 10.99 11.60
C VAL A 10 11.34 10.38 12.48
N GLU A 11 11.23 10.56 13.80
CA GLU A 11 12.20 10.00 14.74
C GLU A 11 12.25 8.46 14.68
N TYR A 12 11.10 7.79 14.60
CA TYR A 12 11.04 6.34 14.42
C TYR A 12 11.65 5.91 13.08
N CYS A 13 11.32 6.63 12.00
CA CYS A 13 11.84 6.36 10.67
C CYS A 13 13.37 6.41 10.65
N ASP A 14 13.94 7.51 11.12
CA ASP A 14 15.38 7.79 11.07
C ASP A 14 16.18 6.89 12.02
N LYS A 15 15.67 6.65 13.23
CA LYS A 15 16.44 5.98 14.28
C LYS A 15 16.23 4.47 14.35
N ILE A 16 15.12 3.96 13.82
CA ILE A 16 14.73 2.54 13.99
C ILE A 16 14.50 1.88 12.63
N PHE A 17 13.59 2.42 11.82
CA PHE A 17 13.18 1.76 10.57
C PHE A 17 14.32 1.71 9.53
N LEU A 18 14.92 2.86 9.20
CA LEU A 18 15.99 2.93 8.19
C LEU A 18 17.22 2.09 8.58
N PRO A 19 17.75 2.16 9.82
CA PRO A 19 18.85 1.30 10.23
C PRO A 19 18.49 -0.20 10.21
N ALA A 20 17.25 -0.57 10.52
CA ALA A 20 16.82 -1.97 10.42
C ALA A 20 16.81 -2.44 8.96
N MET A 21 16.26 -1.64 8.04
CA MET A 21 16.25 -1.94 6.61
C MET A 21 17.66 -2.08 6.04
N GLU A 22 18.58 -1.15 6.36
CA GLU A 22 19.99 -1.24 5.95
C GLU A 22 20.65 -2.55 6.45
N ASN A 23 20.34 -2.97 7.69
CA ASN A 23 20.83 -4.23 8.24
C ASN A 23 20.24 -5.48 7.55
N TYR A 24 19.10 -5.38 6.90
CA TYR A 24 18.49 -6.50 6.17
C TYR A 24 18.85 -6.50 4.69
N GLU A 25 19.20 -5.36 4.10
CA GLU A 25 19.40 -5.18 2.66
C GLU A 25 20.41 -6.17 2.07
N TRP A 26 21.46 -6.53 2.81
CA TRP A 26 22.49 -7.47 2.32
C TRP A 26 21.97 -8.89 2.05
N CYS A 27 20.85 -9.28 2.65
CA CYS A 27 20.20 -10.57 2.46
C CYS A 27 18.88 -10.50 1.66
N MET A 28 18.60 -9.34 1.05
CA MET A 28 17.50 -9.12 0.10
C MET A 28 18.02 -9.19 -1.34
N ALA A 29 17.14 -9.43 -2.31
CA ALA A 29 17.50 -9.26 -3.70
C ALA A 29 17.71 -7.77 -4.03
N GLN A 30 18.64 -7.49 -4.95
CA GLN A 30 18.90 -6.15 -5.44
C GLN A 30 18.52 -6.05 -6.91
N TYR A 31 17.89 -4.94 -7.30
CA TYR A 31 17.47 -4.68 -8.68
C TYR A 31 18.34 -3.56 -9.26
N ASN A 32 19.10 -3.84 -10.32
CA ASN A 32 20.10 -2.91 -10.85
C ASN A 32 19.84 -2.54 -12.31
N GLY A 33 20.29 -1.34 -12.69
CA GLY A 33 20.21 -0.84 -14.07
C GLY A 33 18.80 -0.46 -14.52
N GLU A 34 18.67 -0.01 -15.76
CA GLU A 34 17.40 0.46 -16.32
C GLU A 34 16.35 -0.65 -16.49
N ASN A 35 16.81 -1.90 -16.64
CA ASN A 35 15.93 -3.07 -16.80
C ASN A 35 15.54 -3.72 -15.47
N LEU A 36 16.03 -3.20 -14.33
CA LEU A 36 15.82 -3.79 -13.01
C LEU A 36 16.24 -5.28 -12.97
N ASP A 37 17.44 -5.57 -13.44
CA ASP A 37 17.97 -6.94 -13.43
C ASP A 37 18.15 -7.40 -11.98
N GLN A 38 17.47 -8.49 -11.61
CA GLN A 38 17.51 -9.07 -10.27
C GLN A 38 18.86 -9.73 -9.99
N LYS A 39 19.45 -9.36 -8.85
CA LYS A 39 20.69 -9.93 -8.32
C LYS A 39 20.41 -10.54 -6.95
N GLU A 40 20.60 -11.85 -6.86
CA GLU A 40 20.44 -12.60 -5.63
C GLU A 40 21.50 -12.22 -4.57
N PRO A 41 21.15 -12.20 -3.28
CA PRO A 41 22.09 -11.92 -2.20
C PRO A 41 23.13 -13.05 -2.07
N ASN A 42 24.34 -12.70 -1.65
CA ASN A 42 25.41 -13.67 -1.41
C ASN A 42 25.33 -14.22 0.02
N LEU A 43 24.59 -15.31 0.20
CA LEU A 43 24.32 -15.92 1.51
C LEU A 43 25.33 -17.02 1.85
N GLN A 44 25.80 -17.04 3.09
CA GLN A 44 26.58 -18.12 3.69
C GLN A 44 25.69 -19.30 4.10
N PRO A 45 26.27 -20.50 4.30
CA PRO A 45 25.52 -21.64 4.79
C PRO A 45 24.80 -21.34 6.12
N GLY A 46 23.47 -21.47 6.13
CA GLY A 46 22.61 -21.22 7.28
C GLY A 46 21.94 -19.85 7.28
N GLU A 47 22.36 -18.92 6.42
CA GLU A 47 21.68 -17.65 6.21
C GLU A 47 20.44 -17.83 5.33
N LYS A 48 19.43 -16.99 5.55
CA LYS A 48 18.18 -17.00 4.80
C LYS A 48 18.01 -15.68 4.07
N ARG A 49 17.49 -15.78 2.86
CA ARG A 49 17.01 -14.61 2.11
C ARG A 49 15.84 -13.98 2.86
N ILE A 50 15.79 -12.65 2.85
CA ILE A 50 14.66 -11.87 3.34
C ILE A 50 13.95 -11.25 2.13
N ILE A 51 12.62 -11.31 2.15
CA ILE A 51 11.75 -10.57 1.23
C ILE A 51 11.02 -9.53 2.08
N ALA A 52 11.25 -8.24 1.80
CA ALA A 52 10.57 -7.16 2.48
C ALA A 52 9.12 -7.07 1.97
N GLN A 53 8.15 -7.19 2.86
CA GLN A 53 6.74 -6.92 2.55
C GLN A 53 6.38 -5.52 3.01
N PHE A 54 5.89 -4.70 2.09
CA PHE A 54 5.42 -3.36 2.38
C PHE A 54 3.89 -3.33 2.35
N HIS A 55 3.32 -2.56 3.26
CA HIS A 55 1.89 -2.37 3.40
C HIS A 55 1.58 -0.90 3.15
N ASP A 56 0.47 -0.63 2.45
CA ASP A 56 -0.06 0.72 2.33
C ASP A 56 -1.59 0.69 2.20
N GLU A 57 -2.18 1.87 2.39
CA GLU A 57 -3.61 2.12 2.42
C GLU A 57 -3.98 3.17 1.37
N SER A 58 -5.07 2.92 0.64
CA SER A 58 -5.61 3.90 -0.30
C SER A 58 -7.10 4.13 -0.08
N CYS A 59 -7.47 5.41 -0.04
CA CYS A 59 -8.84 5.86 0.11
C CYS A 59 -9.29 6.55 -1.18
N PHE A 60 -10.36 6.07 -1.79
CA PHE A 60 -10.97 6.70 -2.96
C PHE A 60 -12.48 6.73 -2.84
N HIS A 61 -13.09 7.69 -3.52
CA HIS A 61 -14.53 7.88 -3.49
C HIS A 61 -15.18 7.14 -4.67
N ALA A 62 -16.31 6.46 -4.44
CA ALA A 62 -17.02 5.72 -5.49
C ALA A 62 -17.39 6.60 -6.70
N ASN A 63 -17.61 7.90 -6.47
CA ASN A 63 -17.87 8.91 -7.48
C ASN A 63 -16.72 9.92 -7.60
N GLU A 64 -15.48 9.45 -7.60
CA GLU A 64 -14.31 10.29 -7.86
C GLU A 64 -14.24 10.65 -9.35
N PHE A 65 -15.06 11.61 -9.74
CA PHE A 65 -15.16 12.05 -11.13
C PHE A 65 -14.08 13.06 -11.51
N LYS A 66 -13.68 13.04 -12.79
CA LYS A 66 -12.93 14.14 -13.39
C LYS A 66 -13.78 15.41 -13.30
N LYS A 67 -13.18 16.46 -12.71
CA LYS A 67 -13.81 17.79 -12.57
C LYS A 67 -14.05 18.49 -13.91
N SER A 68 -13.43 18.01 -14.97
CA SER A 68 -13.48 18.60 -16.31
C SER A 68 -13.75 17.52 -17.36
N ALA A 69 -14.62 17.83 -18.31
CA ALA A 69 -14.89 17.01 -19.49
C ALA A 69 -14.92 17.91 -20.74
N TRP A 70 -14.39 17.42 -21.85
CA TRP A 70 -14.55 18.06 -23.15
C TRP A 70 -15.89 17.64 -23.73
N LEU A 71 -16.75 18.62 -23.99
CA LEU A 71 -18.11 18.39 -24.46
C LEU A 71 -18.36 19.20 -25.72
N GLU A 72 -19.22 18.68 -26.58
CA GLU A 72 -19.72 19.41 -27.73
C GLU A 72 -20.61 20.58 -27.28
N THR A 73 -20.75 21.61 -28.11
CA THR A 73 -21.52 22.81 -27.74
C THR A 73 -22.98 22.44 -27.48
N GLY A 74 -23.48 22.72 -26.27
CA GLY A 74 -24.84 22.39 -25.85
C GLY A 74 -24.99 21.07 -25.09
N ALA A 75 -23.93 20.26 -24.99
CA ALA A 75 -23.93 19.06 -24.15
C ALA A 75 -23.63 19.39 -22.68
N THR A 76 -24.22 18.61 -21.77
CA THR A 76 -23.98 18.71 -20.32
C THR A 76 -23.78 17.30 -19.75
N VAL A 77 -22.75 17.10 -18.92
CA VAL A 77 -22.63 15.85 -18.15
C VAL A 77 -23.48 15.96 -16.90
N LEU A 78 -24.43 15.05 -16.75
CA LEU A 78 -25.13 14.85 -15.49
C LEU A 78 -24.23 14.01 -14.57
N GLN A 79 -23.57 14.66 -13.63
CA GLN A 79 -22.80 13.99 -12.58
C GLN A 79 -23.59 14.00 -11.27
N ASN A 80 -23.51 12.90 -10.53
CA ASN A 80 -24.04 12.87 -9.17
C ASN A 80 -23.25 13.89 -8.33
N LYS A 81 -23.96 14.72 -7.55
CA LYS A 81 -23.33 15.72 -6.68
C LYS A 81 -22.61 15.09 -5.49
N SER A 82 -22.98 13.87 -5.11
CA SER A 82 -22.31 13.16 -4.02
C SER A 82 -21.02 12.51 -4.51
N ARG A 83 -20.00 12.49 -3.65
CA ARG A 83 -18.78 11.70 -3.84
C ARG A 83 -19.01 10.19 -3.71
N GLY A 84 -20.25 9.75 -3.46
CA GLY A 84 -20.54 8.35 -3.18
C GLY A 84 -19.90 7.93 -1.86
N TRP A 85 -19.82 6.62 -1.64
CA TRP A 85 -19.16 6.07 -0.45
C TRP A 85 -17.64 6.21 -0.56
N LEU A 86 -16.99 6.36 0.59
CA LEU A 86 -15.55 6.23 0.69
C LEU A 86 -15.22 4.74 0.69
N ILE A 87 -14.31 4.34 -0.18
CA ILE A 87 -13.79 2.99 -0.30
C ILE A 87 -12.34 3.08 0.19
N HIS A 88 -12.01 2.27 1.19
CA HIS A 88 -10.68 2.21 1.75
C HIS A 88 -10.14 0.80 1.56
N VAL A 89 -9.02 0.70 0.85
CA VAL A 89 -8.35 -0.53 0.49
C VAL A 89 -7.00 -0.61 1.21
N SER A 90 -6.73 -1.76 1.81
CA SER A 90 -5.48 -2.10 2.48
C SER A 90 -4.87 -3.34 1.81
N ASP A 91 -3.60 -3.29 1.40
CA ASP A 91 -2.93 -4.40 0.73
C ASP A 91 -1.41 -4.42 0.97
N PHE A 92 -0.77 -5.55 0.63
CA PHE A 92 0.66 -5.75 0.73
C PHE A 92 1.30 -5.94 -0.64
N ILE A 93 2.49 -5.37 -0.82
CA ILE A 93 3.30 -5.49 -2.03
C ILE A 93 4.78 -5.68 -1.68
N ASN A 94 5.49 -6.43 -2.51
CA ASN A 94 6.95 -6.47 -2.51
C ASN A 94 7.49 -6.34 -3.94
N GLU A 95 8.80 -6.10 -4.02
CA GLU A 95 9.49 -5.85 -5.29
C GLU A 95 9.64 -7.11 -6.16
N GLU A 96 9.53 -8.31 -5.58
CA GLU A 96 9.86 -9.56 -6.27
C GLU A 96 8.64 -10.25 -6.89
N ASP A 97 7.62 -10.47 -6.07
CA ASP A 97 6.40 -11.20 -6.39
C ASP A 97 5.20 -10.27 -6.64
N GLY A 98 5.35 -8.97 -6.35
CA GLY A 98 4.27 -8.01 -6.43
C GLY A 98 3.28 -8.14 -5.27
N GLN A 99 1.98 -8.16 -5.59
CA GLN A 99 0.91 -8.23 -4.58
C GLN A 99 0.94 -9.55 -3.84
N LEU A 100 0.75 -9.49 -2.52
CA LEU A 100 0.71 -10.70 -1.70
C LEU A 100 -0.63 -11.43 -1.94
N ILE A 101 -0.56 -12.72 -2.31
CA ILE A 101 -1.74 -13.55 -2.56
C ILE A 101 -1.71 -14.77 -1.64
N HIS A 102 -2.77 -14.99 -0.86
CA HIS A 102 -2.89 -16.18 -0.02
C HIS A 102 -3.43 -17.37 -0.82
N GLN A 103 -2.59 -18.38 -1.10
CA GLN A 103 -2.96 -19.50 -1.97
C GLN A 103 -3.97 -20.49 -1.36
N ASN A 104 -4.17 -20.48 -0.04
CA ASN A 104 -4.90 -21.55 0.69
C ASN A 104 -6.23 -21.10 1.33
N ILE A 105 -6.61 -19.84 1.23
CA ILE A 105 -7.92 -19.34 1.71
C ILE A 105 -8.59 -18.73 0.49
N GLN A 106 -9.88 -18.99 0.34
CA GLN A 106 -10.73 -18.40 -0.69
C GLN A 106 -11.02 -16.92 -0.37
N GLY A 107 -9.97 -16.18 0.01
CA GLY A 107 -10.03 -14.82 0.52
C GLY A 107 -8.79 -14.08 0.09
N ASP A 108 -9.01 -12.90 -0.47
CA ASP A 108 -7.96 -11.99 -0.85
C ASP A 108 -7.28 -11.45 0.42
N ILE A 109 -5.96 -11.25 0.38
CA ILE A 109 -5.23 -10.52 1.44
C ILE A 109 -5.68 -9.07 1.48
N ILE A 110 -6.18 -8.56 0.34
CA ILE A 110 -6.78 -7.24 0.20
C ILE A 110 -7.98 -7.13 1.14
N ILE A 111 -7.96 -6.13 2.02
CA ILE A 111 -9.12 -5.77 2.83
C ILE A 111 -9.72 -4.49 2.27
N ILE A 112 -11.03 -4.53 2.01
CA ILE A 112 -11.82 -3.39 1.56
C ILE A 112 -12.85 -3.09 2.64
N ILE A 113 -12.79 -1.88 3.18
CA ILE A 113 -13.77 -1.36 4.13
C ILE A 113 -14.43 -0.09 3.57
N TYR A 114 -15.61 0.24 4.11
CA TYR A 114 -16.41 1.39 3.70
C TYR A 114 -16.60 2.35 4.88
N PRO A 115 -15.57 3.14 5.25
CA PRO A 115 -15.62 3.98 6.43
C PRO A 115 -16.59 5.17 6.27
N GLY A 116 -17.26 5.56 7.37
CA GLY A 116 -18.17 6.70 7.39
C GLY A 116 -19.20 6.68 8.53
N ALA A 117 -20.14 7.64 8.52
CA ALA A 117 -21.09 7.87 9.63
C ALA A 117 -22.04 6.69 9.94
N ALA A 118 -22.07 5.67 9.10
CA ALA A 118 -22.79 4.40 9.30
C ALA A 118 -22.03 3.21 8.68
N GLY A 119 -20.74 3.40 8.43
CA GLY A 119 -19.89 2.42 7.75
C GLY A 119 -18.95 1.71 8.72
N ASP A 120 -17.91 1.09 8.17
CA ASP A 120 -16.88 0.45 8.96
C ASP A 120 -16.09 1.47 9.80
N PRO A 121 -15.46 1.04 10.90
CA PRO A 121 -14.44 1.85 11.58
C PRO A 121 -13.35 2.28 10.60
N TRP A 122 -12.71 3.42 10.87
CA TRP A 122 -11.49 3.77 10.15
C TRP A 122 -10.42 2.71 10.39
N TRP A 123 -9.56 2.51 9.38
CA TRP A 123 -8.47 1.57 9.47
C TRP A 123 -7.50 1.95 10.59
N ASP A 124 -6.96 0.95 11.29
CA ASP A 124 -6.03 1.12 12.39
C ASP A 124 -5.01 -0.03 12.45
N THR A 125 -3.98 0.14 13.26
CA THR A 125 -2.91 -0.86 13.41
C THR A 125 -3.44 -2.22 13.91
N LYS A 126 -4.55 -2.26 14.63
CA LYS A 126 -5.13 -3.54 15.10
C LYS A 126 -5.74 -4.32 13.96
N GLN A 127 -6.44 -3.65 13.04
CA GLN A 127 -6.95 -4.27 11.82
C GLN A 127 -5.81 -4.75 10.93
N LEU A 128 -4.74 -3.94 10.76
CA LEU A 128 -3.53 -4.35 10.05
C LEU A 128 -2.91 -5.63 10.61
N LEU A 129 -2.73 -5.71 11.93
CA LEU A 129 -2.19 -6.91 12.59
C LEU A 129 -3.10 -8.14 12.47
N GLY A 130 -4.39 -7.96 12.16
CA GLY A 130 -5.33 -9.05 11.92
C GLY A 130 -5.49 -9.44 10.45
N GLN A 131 -4.92 -8.66 9.51
CA GLN A 131 -4.93 -8.95 8.07
C GLN A 131 -3.95 -10.09 7.71
N ILE A 132 -2.97 -10.36 8.58
CA ILE A 132 -1.86 -11.32 8.40
C ILE A 132 -1.87 -12.41 9.47
#